data_AF-A0A9D0W9Y9-F1
#
_entry.id   AF-A0A9D0W9Y9-F1
#
_cell.length_a   1.000
_cell.length_b   1.000
_cell.length_c   1.000
_cell.angle_alpha   90.00
_cell.angle_beta   90.00
_cell.angle_gamma   90.00
#
_symmetry.space_group_name_H-M   'P 1'
#
loop_
_entity.id
_entity.type
_entity.pdbx_description
1 polymer ?
#
loop_
_entity_poly.entity_id
_entity_poly.type
_entity_poly.pdbx_seq_one_letter_code
_entity_poly.pdbx_strand_id
1 'polypeptide(L)'
;MLPAIPAGAGRRPLPARLMLGLLYLKYAYDLSDEAVVQRWMEKPYWQYFCGEVFFQTRLPCDPSSLTRYRQHLDEAGVEELLAQIISAAKKLKAIEL
;
A
#
# COMPACT_ATOMS: atom_id res chain seq x y z
N MET A 1 -2.38 -12.35 -7.74
CA MET A 1 -2.13 -11.41 -8.86
C MET A 1 -2.74 -10.07 -8.48
N LEU A 2 -1.99 -8.97 -8.48
CA LEU A 2 -2.57 -7.64 -8.18
C LEU A 2 -3.72 -7.36 -9.16
N PRO A 3 -4.79 -6.68 -8.72
CA PRO A 3 -5.94 -6.41 -9.59
C PRO A 3 -5.46 -5.77 -10.90
N ALA A 4 -5.92 -6.32 -12.02
CA ALA A 4 -5.53 -5.86 -13.34
C ALA A 4 -5.86 -4.36 -13.48
N ILE A 5 -4.91 -3.56 -13.98
CA ILE A 5 -5.16 -2.16 -14.28
C ILE A 5 -6.21 -2.10 -15.39
N PRO A 6 -7.42 -1.57 -15.15
CA PRO A 6 -8.47 -1.59 -16.15
C PRO A 6 -8.06 -0.74 -17.37
N ALA A 7 -8.11 -1.35 -18.56
CA ALA A 7 -7.88 -0.68 -19.83
C ALA A 7 -9.16 0.07 -20.26
N GLY A 8 -9.42 1.22 -19.64
CA GLY A 8 -10.60 2.05 -19.94
C GLY A 8 -10.37 3.53 -19.70
N ALA A 9 -11.27 4.38 -20.20
CA ALA A 9 -11.24 5.81 -19.95
C ALA A 9 -11.65 6.09 -18.49
N GLY A 10 -10.69 6.47 -17.64
CA GLY A 10 -10.90 6.77 -16.23
C GLY A 10 -9.62 7.22 -15.53
N ARG A 11 -9.74 7.65 -14.26
CA ARG A 11 -8.56 7.99 -13.44
C ARG A 11 -7.72 6.74 -13.24
N ARG A 12 -6.44 6.79 -13.65
CA ARG A 12 -5.52 5.66 -13.48
C ARG A 12 -5.49 5.22 -12.01
N PRO A 13 -5.50 3.90 -11.73
CA PRO A 13 -5.36 3.41 -10.37
C PRO A 13 -4.03 3.85 -9.79
N LEU A 14 -4.02 4.09 -8.48
CA LEU A 14 -2.81 4.43 -7.74
C LEU A 14 -1.82 3.25 -7.80
N PRO A 15 -0.50 3.51 -7.78
CA PRO A 15 0.50 2.45 -7.79
C PRO A 15 0.28 1.46 -6.64
N ALA A 16 0.31 0.16 -6.94
CA ALA A 16 0.07 -0.87 -5.92
C ALA A 16 1.05 -0.78 -4.74
N ARG A 17 2.32 -0.46 -5.00
CA ARG A 17 3.34 -0.26 -3.95
C ARG A 17 2.99 0.88 -3.00
N LEU A 18 2.42 1.97 -3.51
CA LEU A 18 1.95 3.08 -2.69
C LEU A 18 0.81 2.64 -1.79
N MET A 19 -0.22 2.01 -2.37
CA MET A 19 -1.42 1.58 -1.64
C MET A 19 -1.10 0.53 -0.58
N LEU A 20 -0.34 -0.50 -0.95
CA LEU A 20 0.09 -1.56 -0.03
C LEU A 20 1.01 -1.02 1.07
N GLY A 21 1.93 -0.11 0.71
CA GLY A 21 2.82 0.52 1.67
C GLY A 21 2.07 1.36 2.71
N LEU A 22 1.08 2.14 2.28
CA LEU A 22 0.22 2.92 3.16
C LEU A 22 -0.61 2.02 4.08
N LEU A 23 -1.21 0.95 3.55
CA LEU A 23 -1.95 -0.01 4.37
C LEU A 23 -1.03 -0.69 5.40
N TYR A 24 0.16 -1.12 5.01
CA TYR A 24 1.13 -1.69 5.92
C TYR A 24 1.50 -0.72 7.05
N LEU A 25 1.86 0.52 6.71
CA LEU A 25 2.24 1.55 7.70
C LEU A 25 1.07 1.90 8.63
N LYS A 26 -0.14 1.94 8.09
CA LYS A 26 -1.36 2.14 8.88
C LYS A 26 -1.49 1.09 9.97
N TYR A 27 -1.39 -0.19 9.62
CA TYR A 27 -1.52 -1.30 10.57
C TYR A 27 -0.31 -1.40 11.52
N ALA A 28 0.91 -1.17 11.02
CA ALA A 28 2.12 -1.25 11.83
C ALA A 28 2.22 -0.17 12.93
N TYR A 29 1.60 0.99 12.70
CA TYR A 29 1.63 2.14 13.63
C TYR A 29 0.26 2.45 14.25
N ASP A 30 -0.74 1.58 14.06
CA ASP A 30 -2.11 1.74 14.55
C ASP A 30 -2.72 3.12 14.24
N LEU A 31 -2.71 3.49 12.95
CA LEU A 31 -3.16 4.80 12.46
C LEU A 31 -4.53 4.73 11.77
N SER A 32 -5.24 5.86 11.75
CA SER A 32 -6.38 6.04 10.84
C SER A 32 -5.93 6.21 9.38
N ASP A 33 -6.86 6.09 8.44
CA ASP A 33 -6.58 6.32 7.01
C ASP A 33 -6.13 7.77 6.76
N GLU A 34 -6.66 8.75 7.50
CA GLU A 34 -6.25 10.14 7.45
C GLU A 34 -4.85 10.32 8.04
N ALA A 35 -4.62 9.76 9.23
CA ALA A 35 -3.37 9.92 9.95
C ALA A 35 -2.17 9.33 9.19
N VAL A 36 -2.35 8.17 8.53
CA VAL A 36 -1.26 7.57 7.74
C VAL A 36 -0.93 8.40 6.51
N VAL A 37 -1.93 8.95 5.81
CA VAL A 37 -1.74 9.78 4.61
C VAL A 37 -1.07 11.10 4.96
N GLN A 38 -1.43 11.72 6.10
CA GLN A 38 -0.76 12.93 6.60
C GLN A 38 0.69 12.65 7.01
N ARG A 39 0.91 11.60 7.81
CA ARG A 39 2.25 11.27 8.33
C ARG A 39 3.21 10.80 7.24
N TRP A 40 2.69 10.23 6.15
CA TRP A 40 3.45 9.91 4.94
C TRP A 40 4.07 11.16 4.29
N MET A 41 3.32 12.27 4.24
CA MET A 41 3.79 13.53 3.65
C MET A 41 4.98 14.10 4.42
N GLU A 42 5.02 13.90 5.74
CA GLU A 42 6.08 14.42 6.62
C GLU A 42 7.34 13.54 6.66
N LYS A 43 7.26 12.28 6.22
CA LYS A 43 8.32 11.28 6.45
C LYS A 43 8.92 10.77 5.14
N PRO A 44 10.12 11.25 4.74
CA PRO A 44 10.80 10.79 3.52
C PRO A 44 10.99 9.27 3.46
N TYR A 45 11.27 8.62 4.59
CA TYR A 45 11.41 7.17 4.66
C TYR A 45 10.13 6.42 4.30
N TRP A 46 8.97 6.97 4.66
CA TRP A 46 7.66 6.37 4.34
C TRP A 46 7.34 6.54 2.86
N GLN A 47 7.70 7.69 2.28
CA GLN A 47 7.56 7.95 0.85
C GLN A 47 8.43 6.98 0.03
N TYR A 48 9.69 6.82 0.41
CA TYR A 48 10.59 5.86 -0.23
C TYR A 48 10.09 4.42 -0.13
N PHE A 49 9.59 4.02 1.05
CA PHE A 49 8.99 2.70 1.25
C PHE A 49 7.83 2.47 0.28
N CYS A 50 6.93 3.45 0.17
CA CYS A 50 5.79 3.45 -0.76
C CYS A 50 6.16 3.58 -2.26
N GLY A 51 7.43 3.81 -2.60
CA GLY A 51 7.93 3.80 -3.98
C GLY A 51 8.28 5.16 -4.57
N GLU A 52 8.27 6.23 -3.78
CA GLU A 52 8.76 7.54 -4.24
C GLU A 52 10.28 7.55 -4.31
N VAL A 53 10.81 8.21 -5.34
CA VAL A 53 12.26 8.42 -5.52
C VAL A 53 12.66 9.83 -5.04
N PHE A 54 11.74 10.78 -5.13
CA PHE A 54 11.93 12.15 -4.70
C PHE A 54 10.95 12.49 -3.58
N PHE A 55 11.34 13.43 -2.73
CA PHE A 55 10.48 13.89 -1.65
C PHE A 55 9.24 14.62 -2.20
N GLN A 56 8.07 14.17 -1.77
CA GLN A 56 6.78 14.73 -2.11
C GLN A 56 6.23 15.56 -0.94
N THR A 57 5.70 16.74 -1.24
CA THR A 57 5.11 17.67 -0.26
C THR A 57 3.59 17.70 -0.30
N ARG A 58 2.98 16.85 -1.14
CA ARG A 58 1.53 16.73 -1.28
C ARG A 58 1.09 15.36 -0.80
N LEU A 59 -0.18 15.26 -0.40
CA LEU A 59 -0.77 13.99 -0.04
C LEU A 59 -0.79 13.04 -1.26
N PRO A 60 -0.47 11.75 -1.06
CA PRO A 60 -0.38 10.78 -2.14
C PRO A 60 -1.76 10.42 -2.72
N CYS A 61 -2.80 10.46 -1.88
CA CYS A 61 -4.18 10.18 -2.25
C CYS A 61 -5.15 10.75 -1.22
N ASP A 62 -6.45 10.72 -1.55
CA ASP A 62 -7.50 10.94 -0.57
C ASP A 62 -7.59 9.73 0.38
N PRO A 63 -7.77 9.89 1.71
CA PRO A 63 -7.88 8.78 2.67
C PRO A 63 -8.95 7.73 2.29
N SER A 64 -10.06 8.14 1.67
CA SER A 64 -11.10 7.19 1.22
C SER A 64 -10.60 6.23 0.14
N SER A 65 -9.50 6.55 -0.53
CA SER A 65 -8.85 5.67 -1.51
C SER A 65 -8.37 4.37 -0.85
N LEU A 66 -7.92 4.40 0.40
CA LEU A 66 -7.49 3.21 1.15
C LEU A 66 -8.68 2.29 1.47
N THR A 67 -9.84 2.85 1.78
CA THR A 67 -11.07 2.08 1.99
C THR A 67 -11.55 1.44 0.68
N ARG A 68 -11.60 2.21 -0.41
CA ARG A 68 -11.97 1.66 -1.74
C ARG A 68 -11.00 0.59 -2.21
N TYR A 69 -9.70 0.76 -1.96
CA TYR A 69 -8.69 -0.22 -2.35
C TYR A 69 -8.81 -1.53 -1.57
N ARG A 70 -9.10 -1.46 -0.26
CA ARG A 70 -9.41 -2.66 0.55
C ARG A 70 -10.65 -3.39 0.04
N GLN A 71 -11.72 -2.66 -0.26
CA GLN A 71 -12.94 -3.24 -0.84
C GLN A 71 -12.67 -3.89 -2.21
N HIS A 72 -11.76 -3.30 -3.00
CA HIS A 72 -11.42 -3.83 -4.31
C HIS A 72 -10.51 -5.08 -4.25
N LEU A 73 -9.65 -5.19 -3.24
CA LEU A 73 -8.82 -6.38 -3.01
C LEU A 73 -9.68 -7.61 -2.69
N ASP A 74 -10.81 -7.41 -2.01
CA ASP A 74 -11.64 -8.48 -1.46
C ASP A 74 -10.88 -9.41 -0.49
N GLU A 75 -11.58 -10.29 0.22
CA GLU A 75 -10.96 -11.17 1.21
C GLU A 75 -9.92 -12.10 0.56
N ALA A 76 -10.26 -12.68 -0.59
CA ALA A 76 -9.36 -13.53 -1.36
C ALA A 76 -8.07 -12.81 -1.81
N GLY A 77 -8.15 -11.52 -2.18
CA GLY A 77 -6.97 -10.77 -2.59
C GLY A 77 -6.07 -10.38 -1.41
N VAL A 78 -6.65 -10.21 -0.21
CA VAL A 78 -5.88 -9.99 1.02
C VAL A 78 -5.15 -11.26 1.45
N GLU A 79 -5.79 -12.43 1.39
CA GLU A 79 -5.15 -13.71 1.71
C GLU A 79 -3.98 -14.03 0.76
N GLU A 80 -4.18 -13.84 -0.54
CA GLU A 80 -3.13 -14.02 -1.54
C GLU A 80 -1.96 -13.05 -1.32
N LEU A 81 -2.24 -11.79 -0.95
CA LEU A 81 -1.21 -10.82 -0.61
C LEU A 81 -0.39 -11.30 0.60
N LEU A 82 -1.05 -11.78 1.65
CA LEU A 82 -0.38 -12.33 2.84
C LEU A 82 0.50 -13.52 2.46
N ALA A 83 -0.01 -14.45 1.63
CA ALA A 83 0.75 -15.59 1.15
C ALA A 83 2.01 -15.17 0.39
N GLN A 84 1.92 -14.13 -0.45
CA GLN A 84 3.08 -13.59 -1.17
C GLN A 84 4.09 -12.92 -0.22
N ILE A 85 3.64 -12.20 0.80
CA ILE A 85 4.53 -11.60 1.82
C ILE A 85 5.28 -12.69 2.58
N ILE A 86 4.59 -13.75 3.02
CA ILE A 86 5.22 -14.89 3.71
C ILE A 86 6.23 -15.58 2.78
N SER A 87 5.87 -15.81 1.52
CA SER A 87 6.78 -16.41 0.52
C SER A 87 8.03 -15.56 0.31
N ALA A 88 7.88 -14.24 0.19
CA ALA A 88 9.00 -13.32 0.07
C ALA A 88 9.89 -13.32 1.31
N ALA A 89 9.30 -13.32 2.51
CA ALA A 89 10.02 -13.39 3.77
C ALA A 89 10.83 -14.68 3.92
N LYS A 90 10.27 -15.83 3.49
CA LYS A 90 10.98 -17.12 3.42
C LYS A 90 12.18 -17.06 2.47
N LYS A 91 12.00 -16.48 1.27
CA LYS A 91 13.11 -16.32 0.29
C LYS A 91 14.23 -15.43 0.83
N LEU A 92 13.88 -14.40 1.59
CA LEU A 92 14.83 -13.49 2.24
C LEU A 92 15.47 -14.07 3.51
N LYS A 93 15.09 -15.29 3.92
CA LYS A 93 15.50 -15.91 5.20
C LYS A 93 15.23 -15.02 6.43
N ALA A 94 14.22 -14.16 6.33
CA ALA A 94 13.82 -13.28 7.43
C ALA A 94 13.02 -14.02 8.51
N ILE A 95 12.44 -15.18 8.17
CA ILE A 95 11.62 -16.00 9.05
C ILE A 95 11.88 -17.47 8.72
N GLU A 96 12.15 -18.28 9.74
CA GLU A 96 12.17 -19.74 9.65
C GLU A 96 10.79 -20.27 10.11
N LEU A 97 9.97 -20.71 9.16
CA LEU A 97 8.69 -21.40 9.39
C LEU A 97 8.68 -22.71 8.62
#